data_AF-A0A0S7XIY9-F1
#
_entry.id   AF-A0A0S7XIY9-F1
#
_cell.length_a   1.000
_cell.length_b   1.000
_cell.length_c   1.000
_cell.angle_alpha   90.00
_cell.angle_beta   90.00
_cell.angle_gamma   90.00
#
_symmetry.space_group_name_H-M   'P 1'
#
loop_
_entity.id
_entity.type
_entity.pdbx_description
1 polymer ?
#
loop_
_entity_poly.entity_id
_entity_poly.type
_entity_poly.pdbx_seq_one_letter_code
_entity_poly.pdbx_strand_id
1 'polypeptide(L)'
;MRRIEEISRFIRKKMNEMDRSGIVLALSGGLDSSVVTGLCVKAVGKGKVTAMVMYEKEASEEASKNAETISDFFGIKLVKIETYPNSYEI
;
A
#
# COMPACT_ATOMS: atom_id res chain seq x y z
N MET A 1 -4.99 13.27 17.35
CA MET A 1 -4.31 13.85 16.18
C MET A 1 -2.78 13.90 16.27
N ARG A 2 -2.17 14.15 17.44
CA ARG A 2 -0.70 14.29 17.61
C ARG A 2 0.15 13.15 17.02
N ARG A 3 -0.16 11.87 17.30
CA ARG A 3 0.62 10.72 16.79
C ARG A 3 0.64 10.64 15.26
N ILE A 4 -0.46 10.97 14.59
CA ILE A 4 -0.56 10.93 13.13
C ILE A 4 0.43 11.92 12.52
N GLU A 5 0.51 13.15 13.07
CA GLU A 5 1.47 14.16 12.61
C GLU A 5 2.92 13.77 12.89
N GLU A 6 3.19 13.17 14.06
CA GLU A 6 4.53 12.68 14.43
C GLU A 6 5.01 11.60 13.45
N ILE A 7 4.17 10.60 13.18
CA ILE A 7 4.50 9.51 12.25
C ILE A 7 4.59 10.02 10.80
N SER A 8 3.67 10.90 10.37
CA SER A 8 3.73 11.48 9.02
C SER A 8 5.00 12.28 8.79
N ARG A 9 5.44 13.05 9.81
CA ARG A 9 6.70 13.79 9.77
C ARG A 9 7.91 12.86 9.72
N PHE A 10 7.89 11.77 10.49
CA PHE A 10 8.92 10.74 10.46
C PHE A 10 9.06 10.12 9.06
N ILE A 11 7.93 9.71 8.44
CA ILE A 11 7.92 9.14 7.08
C ILE A 11 8.51 10.13 6.07
N ARG A 12 8.03 11.38 6.07
CA ARG A 12 8.55 12.41 5.14
C ARG A 12 10.04 12.67 5.35
N LYS A 13 10.49 12.77 6.60
CA LYS A 13 11.91 12.96 6.94
C LYS A 13 12.75 11.81 6.38
N LYS A 14 12.32 10.56 6.60
CA LYS A 14 13.05 9.38 6.13
C LYS A 14 13.15 9.30 4.61
N MET A 15 12.06 9.59 3.89
CA MET A 15 12.06 9.63 2.43
C MET A 15 13.08 10.65 1.89
N ASN A 16 13.11 11.85 2.49
CA ASN A 16 14.03 12.91 2.09
C ASN A 16 15.49 12.57 2.44
N GLU A 17 15.76 11.99 3.62
CA GLU A 17 17.10 11.54 4.02
C GLU A 17 17.68 10.49 3.07
N MET A 18 16.83 9.67 2.46
CA MET A 18 17.20 8.63 1.50
C MET A 18 17.19 9.11 0.04
N ASP A 19 16.91 10.39 -0.21
CA ASP A 19 16.78 11.00 -1.53
C ASP A 19 15.85 10.20 -2.48
N ARG A 20 14.67 9.82 -1.97
CA ARG A 20 13.68 9.04 -2.73
C ARG A 20 12.55 9.93 -3.24
N SER A 21 12.07 9.62 -4.44
CA SER A 21 10.97 10.34 -5.10
C SER A 21 9.57 9.88 -4.66
N GLY A 22 9.47 8.73 -3.99
CA GLY A 22 8.21 8.17 -3.52
C GLY A 22 8.37 6.93 -2.65
N ILE A 23 7.24 6.32 -2.31
CA ILE A 23 7.10 5.17 -1.42
C ILE A 23 6.35 4.06 -2.14
N VAL A 24 6.90 2.85 -2.09
CA VAL A 24 6.20 1.62 -2.45
C VAL A 24 5.91 0.85 -1.17
N LEU A 25 4.69 0.34 -1.01
CA LEU A 25 4.29 -0.45 0.16
C LEU A 25 3.44 -1.66 -0.23
N ALA A 26 3.51 -2.71 0.58
CA ALA A 26 2.63 -3.86 0.45
C ALA A 26 1.27 -3.55 1.12
N LEU A 27 0.19 -3.76 0.37
CA LEU A 27 -1.18 -3.55 0.81
C LEU A 27 -1.91 -4.89 0.79
N SER A 28 -2.05 -5.54 1.95
CA SER A 28 -2.68 -6.85 2.08
C SER A 28 -4.21 -6.79 2.19
N GLY A 29 -4.79 -5.59 2.24
CA GLY A 29 -6.21 -5.41 2.55
C GLY A 29 -6.54 -5.43 4.05
N GLY A 30 -5.54 -5.61 4.93
CA GLY A 30 -5.72 -5.59 6.38
C GLY A 30 -5.58 -4.20 7.01
N LEU A 31 -6.02 -4.09 8.27
CA LEU A 31 -6.02 -2.84 9.05
C LEU A 31 -4.65 -2.13 9.07
N ASP A 32 -3.58 -2.86 9.40
CA ASP A 32 -2.26 -2.26 9.58
C ASP A 32 -1.74 -1.66 8.27
N SER A 33 -1.81 -2.41 7.18
CA SER A 33 -1.40 -1.94 5.86
C SER A 33 -2.25 -0.75 5.36
N SER A 34 -3.53 -0.70 5.75
CA SER A 34 -4.43 0.42 5.46
C SER A 34 -4.03 1.69 6.21
N VAL A 35 -3.72 1.56 7.51
CA VAL A 35 -3.25 2.68 8.34
C VAL A 35 -1.93 3.21 7.82
N VAL A 36 -0.98 2.33 7.48
CA VAL A 36 0.30 2.73 6.88
C VAL A 36 0.08 3.46 5.56
N THR A 37 -0.83 2.97 4.70
CA THR A 37 -1.18 3.63 3.43
C THR A 37 -1.67 5.06 3.66
N GLY A 38 -2.63 5.26 4.57
CA GLY A 38 -3.13 6.60 4.90
C GLY A 38 -2.05 7.53 5.47
N LEU A 39 -1.16 7.01 6.31
CA LEU A 39 -0.02 7.76 6.86
C LEU A 39 0.99 8.16 5.78
N CYS A 40 1.32 7.26 4.85
CA CYS A 40 2.18 7.57 3.71
C CYS A 40 1.55 8.65 2.81
N VAL A 41 0.27 8.52 2.48
CA VAL A 41 -0.45 9.50 1.65
C VAL A 41 -0.49 10.87 2.34
N LYS A 42 -0.75 10.93 3.65
CA LYS A 42 -0.70 12.17 4.42
C LYS A 42 0.71 12.76 4.48
N ALA A 43 1.75 11.93 4.58
CA ALA A 43 3.12 12.36 4.73
C ALA A 43 3.70 12.99 3.45
N VAL A 44 3.45 12.38 2.29
CA VAL A 44 4.15 12.70 1.03
C VAL A 44 3.23 12.99 -0.16
N GLY A 45 1.91 12.81 0.00
CA GLY A 45 0.90 13.00 -1.04
C GLY A 45 0.68 11.73 -1.88
N LYS A 46 -0.56 11.51 -2.33
CA LYS A 46 -0.97 10.31 -3.08
C LYS A 46 -0.15 10.04 -4.34
N GLY A 47 0.27 11.09 -5.05
CA GLY A 47 1.08 10.96 -6.28
C GLY A 47 2.49 10.38 -6.05
N LYS A 48 2.94 10.27 -4.79
CA LYS A 48 4.22 9.69 -4.40
C LYS A 48 4.08 8.33 -3.72
N VAL A 49 2.88 7.74 -3.71
CA VAL A 49 2.62 6.45 -3.05
C VAL A 49 2.11 5.45 -4.09
N THR A 50 2.76 4.29 -4.15
CA THR A 50 2.29 3.12 -4.91
C THR A 50 2.10 1.95 -3.96
N ALA A 51 0.91 1.37 -3.97
CA ALA A 51 0.62 0.15 -3.24
C ALA A 51 0.84 -1.07 -4.15
N MET A 52 1.17 -2.20 -3.54
CA MET A 52 1.25 -3.49 -4.20
C MET A 52 0.50 -4.53 -3.38
N VAL A 53 -0.39 -5.29 -4.02
CA VAL A 53 -1.03 -6.46 -3.43
C VAL A 53 -0.51 -7.72 -4.09
N MET A 54 -0.07 -8.67 -3.26
CA MET A 54 0.26 -10.02 -3.67
C MET A 54 -0.87 -10.93 -3.20
N TYR A 55 -1.49 -11.64 -4.14
CA TYR A 55 -2.67 -12.46 -3.84
C TYR A 55 -2.64 -13.78 -4.61
N GLU A 56 -3.38 -14.73 -4.08
CA GLU A 56 -3.71 -16.00 -4.69
C GLU A 56 -5.18 -15.97 -5.04
N LYS A 57 -5.52 -16.22 -6.30
CA LYS A 57 -6.89 -16.04 -6.81
C LYS A 57 -7.94 -16.84 -6.03
N GLU A 58 -7.59 -18.02 -5.55
CA GLU A 58 -8.51 -18.91 -4.83
C GLU A 58 -8.48 -18.70 -3.31
N ALA A 59 -7.32 -18.37 -2.75
CA ALA A 59 -7.14 -18.30 -1.29
C ALA A 59 -7.27 -16.88 -0.70
N SER A 60 -7.07 -15.83 -1.51
CA SER A 60 -6.99 -14.45 -1.01
C SER A 60 -7.55 -13.41 -1.98
N GLU A 61 -8.59 -13.78 -2.74
CA GLU A 61 -9.30 -12.83 -3.62
C GLU A 61 -9.88 -11.63 -2.85
N GLU A 62 -10.41 -11.86 -1.64
CA GLU A 62 -10.95 -10.81 -0.78
C GLU A 62 -9.86 -9.80 -0.36
N ALA A 63 -8.66 -10.28 -0.06
CA ALA A 63 -7.51 -9.44 0.28
C ALA A 63 -7.18 -8.47 -0.88
N SER A 64 -7.24 -8.97 -2.12
CA SER A 64 -7.10 -8.16 -3.32
C SER A 64 -8.22 -7.12 -3.48
N LYS A 65 -9.48 -7.50 -3.25
CA LYS A 65 -10.63 -6.57 -3.36
C LYS A 65 -10.57 -5.47 -2.30
N ASN A 66 -10.14 -5.81 -1.10
CA ASN A 66 -9.92 -4.86 -0.02
C ASN A 66 -8.78 -3.89 -0.37
N ALA A 67 -7.65 -4.41 -0.89
CA ALA A 67 -6.55 -3.58 -1.35
C ALA A 67 -6.97 -2.60 -2.45
N GLU A 68 -7.80 -3.03 -3.41
CA GLU A 68 -8.41 -2.15 -4.43
C GLU A 68 -9.23 -1.04 -3.78
N THR A 69 -10.19 -1.39 -2.92
CA THR A 69 -11.05 -0.44 -2.23
C THR A 69 -10.25 0.62 -1.45
N ILE A 70 -9.20 0.19 -0.74
CA ILE A 70 -8.33 1.09 0.02
C ILE A 70 -7.52 1.99 -0.92
N SER A 71 -6.99 1.43 -2.01
CA SER A 71 -6.21 2.20 -2.98
C SER A 71 -7.05 3.27 -3.67
N ASP A 72 -8.30 2.95 -4.00
CA ASP A 72 -9.26 3.86 -4.60
C ASP A 72 -9.67 4.97 -3.63
N PHE A 73 -9.94 4.61 -2.37
CA PHE A 73 -10.25 5.59 -1.32
C PHE A 73 -9.14 6.64 -1.15
N PHE A 74 -7.88 6.22 -1.18
CA PHE A 74 -6.73 7.14 -1.09
C PHE A 74 -6.30 7.75 -2.43
N GLY A 75 -6.83 7.25 -3.55
CA GLY A 75 -6.48 7.67 -4.91
C GLY A 75 -5.02 7.41 -5.27
N ILE A 76 -4.49 6.26 -4.87
CA ILE A 76 -3.10 5.84 -5.15
C ILE A 76 -3.06 4.73 -6.19
N LYS A 77 -1.91 4.57 -6.86
CA LYS A 77 -1.70 3.45 -7.79
C LYS A 77 -1.62 2.13 -7.01
N LEU A 78 -2.35 1.11 -7.45
CA LEU A 78 -2.23 -0.26 -6.98
C LEU A 78 -1.62 -1.14 -8.08
N VAL A 79 -0.61 -1.93 -7.71
CA VAL A 79 -0.05 -3.00 -8.54
C VAL A 79 -0.53 -4.33 -7.99
N LYS A 80 -1.16 -5.16 -8.83
CA LYS A 80 -1.61 -6.50 -8.46
C LYS A 80 -0.61 -7.54 -8.97
N ILE A 81 -0.16 -8.42 -8.09
CA ILE A 81 0.73 -9.53 -8.43
C ILE A 81 0.07 -10.81 -7.96
N GLU A 82 -0.21 -11.72 -8.89
CA GLU A 82 -0.64 -13.07 -8.57
C GLU A 82 0.60 -13.92 -8.24
N THR A 83 0.64 -14.50 -7.04
CA THR A 83 1.83 -15.25 -6.58
C THR A 83 1.93 -16.64 -7.20
N TYR A 84 0.81 -17.20 -7.67
CA TYR A 84 0.73 -18.46 -8.41
C TYR A 84 -0.09 -18.28 -9.70
N PRO A 85 0.48 -17.66 -10.75
CA PRO A 85 -0.27 -17.31 -11.98
C PRO A 85 -0.68 -18.53 -12.82
N ASN A 86 -0.14 -19.71 -12.52
CA ASN A 86 -0.46 -20.97 -13.17
C ASN A 86 -0.65 -22.06 -12.10
N SER A 87 -1.88 -22.30 -11.66
CA SER A 87 -2.23 -23.62 -11.12
C SER A 87 -2.13 -24.60 -12.29
N TYR A 88 -0.94 -25.18 -12.46
CA TYR A 88 -0.74 -26.27 -13.42
C TYR A 88 -1.80 -27.32 -13.14
N GLU A 89 -2.62 -27.62 -14.15
CA GLU A 89 -3.29 -28.91 -14.27
C GLU A 89 -2.18 -29.97 -14.17
N ILE A 90 -2.06 -30.60 -13.00
CA ILE A 90 -1.32 -31.85 -12.81
C ILE A 90 -2.37 -32.95 -12.73
#